data_AF-A0A522AJR6-F1
#
_entry.id   AF-A0A522AJR6-F1
#
_cell.length_a   1.000
_cell.length_b   1.000
_cell.length_c   1.000
_cell.angle_alpha   90.00
_cell.angle_beta   90.00
_cell.angle_gamma   90.00
#
_symmetry.space_group_name_H-M   'P 1'
#
loop_
_entity.id
_entity.type
_entity.pdbx_description
1 polymer ?
#
loop_
_entity_poly.entity_id
_entity_poly.type
_entity_poly.pdbx_seq_one_letter_code
_entity_poly.pdbx_strand_id
1 'polypeptide(L)'
;MTFESVPFDEALRLAVALAIGLLVGAERGWKGRELGEGRRVAGLRTFGLTGLLGGAAGLLAHDLGPLPIGLIFIGLAMLLAVAYARTTPLAPDANI
;
A
#
# COMPACT_ATOMS: atom_id res chain seq x y z
N MET A 1 -28.93 2.79 -12.76
CA MET A 1 -28.34 2.43 -14.07
C MET A 1 -27.02 1.74 -13.78
N THR A 2 -27.07 0.44 -13.46
CA THR A 2 -25.89 -0.39 -13.27
C THR A 2 -25.39 -0.75 -14.67
N PHE A 3 -24.35 -0.07 -15.12
CA PHE A 3 -23.63 -0.50 -16.31
C PHE A 3 -23.06 -1.88 -15.97
N GLU A 4 -23.47 -2.89 -16.72
CA GLU A 4 -22.87 -4.22 -16.68
C GLU A 4 -21.38 -4.00 -16.97
N SER A 5 -20.56 -4.13 -15.94
CA SER A 5 -19.14 -3.82 -16.04
C SER A 5 -18.51 -4.94 -16.86
N VAL A 6 -17.83 -4.55 -17.95
CA VAL A 6 -17.22 -5.52 -18.83
C VAL A 6 -16.05 -6.11 -18.05
N PRO A 7 -15.86 -7.44 -17.97
CA PRO A 7 -14.85 -8.07 -17.12
C PRO A 7 -13.40 -7.57 -17.34
N PHE A 8 -13.16 -6.92 -18.48
CA PHE A 8 -11.89 -6.26 -18.79
C PHE A 8 -11.68 -4.95 -18.02
N ASP A 9 -12.75 -4.23 -17.67
CA ASP A 9 -12.69 -2.96 -16.95
C ASP A 9 -12.19 -3.15 -15.51
N GLU A 10 -12.62 -4.20 -14.82
CA GLU A 10 -12.12 -4.54 -13.48
C GLU A 10 -10.65 -4.95 -13.54
N ALA A 11 -10.29 -5.80 -14.50
CA ALA A 11 -8.92 -6.21 -14.70
C ALA A 11 -8.01 -5.01 -14.99
N LEU A 12 -8.47 -4.07 -15.82
CA LEU A 12 -7.75 -2.83 -16.10
C LEU A 12 -7.65 -1.95 -14.85
N ARG A 13 -8.72 -1.79 -14.07
CA ARG A 13 -8.70 -1.04 -12.80
C ARG A 13 -7.70 -1.63 -11.80
N LEU A 14 -7.65 -2.96 -11.69
CA LEU A 14 -6.67 -3.66 -10.84
C LEU A 14 -5.25 -3.51 -11.37
N ALA A 15 -5.05 -3.60 -12.69
CA ALA A 15 -3.75 -3.38 -13.33
C ALA A 15 -3.24 -1.95 -13.12
N VAL A 16 -4.13 -0.95 -13.24
CA VAL A 16 -3.82 0.46 -12.97
C VAL A 16 -3.46 0.65 -11.49
N ALA A 17 -4.24 0.09 -10.56
CA ALA A 17 -3.96 0.15 -9.14
C ALA A 17 -2.60 -0.49 -8.77
N LEU A 18 -2.29 -1.64 -9.37
CA LEU A 18 -0.99 -2.30 -9.27
C LEU A 18 0.13 -1.43 -9.85
N ALA A 19 -0.06 -0.87 -11.05
CA ALA A 19 0.92 -0.03 -11.73
C ALA A 19 1.24 1.23 -10.91
N ILE A 20 0.24 1.88 -10.31
CA ILE A 20 0.43 3.01 -9.41
C ILE A 20 1.26 2.59 -8.18
N GLY A 21 0.92 1.45 -7.57
CA GLY A 21 1.69 0.91 -6.45
C GLY A 21 3.14 0.61 -6.82
N LEU A 22 3.38 0.02 -7.99
CA LEU A 22 4.73 -0.25 -8.50
C LEU A 22 5.48 1.04 -8.81
N LEU A 23 4.82 2.05 -9.39
CA LEU A 23 5.43 3.34 -9.70
C LEU A 23 5.94 4.02 -8.41
N VAL A 24 5.09 4.11 -7.39
CA VAL A 24 5.47 4.65 -6.08
C VAL A 24 6.63 3.86 -5.47
N GLY A 25 6.57 2.52 -5.55
CA GLY A 25 7.64 1.65 -5.06
C GLY A 25 8.97 1.83 -5.80
N ALA A 26 8.92 2.09 -7.10
CA ALA A 26 10.09 2.33 -7.94
C ALA A 26 10.73 3.69 -7.63
N GLU A 27 9.94 4.76 -7.53
CA GLU A 27 10.42 6.09 -7.16
C GLU A 27 11.06 6.09 -5.77
N ARG A 28 10.39 5.48 -4.79
CA ARG A 28 10.90 5.35 -3.42
C ARG A 28 12.16 4.48 -3.38
N GLY A 29 12.20 3.40 -4.15
CA GLY A 29 13.35 2.51 -4.25
C GLY A 29 14.57 3.17 -4.91
N TRP A 30 14.35 4.05 -5.89
CA TRP A 30 15.41 4.82 -6.54
C TRP A 30 15.95 5.92 -5.63
N LYS A 31 15.05 6.69 -4.98
CA LYS A 31 15.42 7.72 -3.99
C LYS A 31 16.13 7.15 -2.76
N GLY A 32 15.84 5.89 -2.42
CA GLY A 32 16.52 5.14 -1.38
C GLY A 32 17.97 4.72 -1.70
N ARG A 33 18.48 4.97 -2.91
CA ARG A 33 19.88 4.64 -3.29
C ARG A 33 20.92 5.62 -2.73
N GLU A 34 20.52 6.82 -2.34
CA GLU A 34 21.40 7.80 -1.66
C GLU A 34 21.42 7.60 -0.13
N LEU A 35 20.50 6.80 0.40
CA LEU A 35 20.43 6.48 1.83
C LEU A 35 21.25 5.21 2.10
N GLY A 36 22.21 5.29 3.03
CA GLY A 36 23.13 4.19 3.37
C GLY A 36 22.45 2.86 3.68
N GLU A 37 23.20 1.76 3.53
CA GLU A 37 22.73 0.38 3.76
C GLU A 37 21.97 0.27 5.10
N GLY A 38 20.69 -0.10 5.03
CA GLY A 38 19.80 -0.23 6.21
C GLY A 38 18.63 0.75 6.28
N ARG A 39 18.60 1.84 5.49
CA ARG A 39 17.50 2.83 5.47
C ARG A 39 16.44 2.59 4.38
N ARG A 40 16.40 1.41 3.77
CA ARG A 40 15.41 1.04 2.72
C ARG A 40 14.04 0.79 3.34
N VAL A 41 13.25 1.85 3.49
CA VAL A 41 11.86 1.80 3.95
C VAL A 41 10.96 1.27 2.84
N ALA A 42 10.61 -0.02 2.93
CA ALA A 42 9.68 -0.77 2.06
C ALA A 42 10.03 -0.83 0.55
N GLY A 43 9.93 -2.04 -0.04
CA GLY A 43 10.33 -2.28 -1.42
C GLY A 43 9.20 -2.16 -2.45
N LEU A 44 9.55 -2.28 -3.73
CA LEU A 44 8.63 -2.30 -4.89
C LEU A 44 7.44 -3.26 -4.70
N ARG A 45 7.70 -4.44 -4.12
CA ARG A 45 6.68 -5.47 -3.86
C ARG A 45 5.62 -5.00 -2.87
N THR A 46 6.02 -4.27 -1.81
CA THR A 46 5.10 -3.80 -0.77
C THR A 46 4.12 -2.79 -1.34
N PHE A 47 4.63 -1.75 -2.02
CA PHE A 47 3.77 -0.73 -2.61
C PHE A 47 2.90 -1.29 -3.75
N GLY A 48 3.40 -2.23 -4.56
CA GLY A 48 2.59 -2.93 -5.56
C GLY A 48 1.42 -3.68 -4.95
N LEU A 49 1.65 -4.48 -3.91
CA LEU A 49 0.59 -5.19 -3.18
C LEU A 49 -0.38 -4.23 -2.49
N THR A 50 0.11 -3.13 -1.92
CA THR A 50 -0.75 -2.10 -1.31
C THR A 50 -1.65 -1.42 -2.34
N GLY A 51 -1.14 -1.11 -3.53
CA GLY A 51 -1.93 -0.56 -4.63
C GLY A 51 -3.02 -1.53 -5.08
N LEU A 52 -2.66 -2.81 -5.30
CA LEU A 52 -3.61 -3.86 -5.68
C LEU A 52 -4.70 -4.06 -4.62
N LEU A 53 -4.34 -4.04 -3.33
CA LEU A 53 -5.26 -4.13 -2.21
C LEU A 53 -6.29 -2.98 -2.23
N GLY A 54 -5.85 -1.76 -2.55
CA GLY A 54 -6.74 -0.60 -2.70
C GLY A 54 -7.69 -0.73 -3.90
N GLY A 55 -7.19 -1.24 -5.04
CA GLY A 55 -8.02 -1.53 -6.21
C GLY A 55 -9.09 -2.60 -5.91
N ALA A 56 -8.70 -3.68 -5.23
CA ALA A 56 -9.62 -4.73 -4.79
C ALA A 56 -10.67 -4.18 -3.80
N ALA A 57 -10.24 -3.35 -2.83
CA ALA A 57 -11.15 -2.70 -1.89
C ALA A 57 -12.22 -1.84 -2.60
N GLY A 58 -11.82 -1.09 -3.64
CA GLY A 58 -12.72 -0.29 -4.45
C GLY A 58 -13.74 -1.11 -5.24
N LEU A 59 -13.33 -2.28 -5.76
CA LEU A 59 -14.24 -3.23 -6.41
C LEU A 59 -15.24 -3.82 -5.40
N LEU A 60 -14.77 -4.29 -4.25
CA LEU A 60 -15.64 -4.81 -3.20
C LEU A 60 -16.65 -3.77 -2.70
N ALA A 61 -16.28 -2.48 -2.73
CA ALA A 61 -17.16 -1.42 -2.30
C ALA A 61 -18.36 -1.17 -3.20
N HIS A 62 -18.30 -1.63 -4.46
CA HIS A 62 -19.42 -1.55 -5.38
C HIS A 62 -20.60 -2.41 -4.87
N ASP A 63 -20.31 -3.60 -4.35
CA ASP A 63 -21.34 -4.57 -3.95
C ASP A 63 -21.63 -4.54 -2.44
N LEU A 64 -20.61 -4.29 -1.61
CA LEU A 64 -20.72 -4.28 -0.14
C LEU A 64 -20.79 -2.87 0.47
N GLY A 65 -20.80 -1.81 -0.34
CA GLY A 65 -20.77 -0.42 0.12
C GLY A 65 -19.41 0.01 0.67
N PRO A 66 -19.29 1.14 1.39
CA PRO A 66 -17.99 1.72 1.77
C PRO A 66 -17.23 0.95 2.87
N LEU A 67 -17.87 -0.03 3.52
CA LEU A 67 -17.33 -0.72 4.69
C LEU A 67 -16.00 -1.48 4.43
N PRO A 68 -15.82 -2.22 3.32
CA PRO A 68 -14.58 -2.94 3.03
C PRO A 68 -13.38 -2.00 2.89
N ILE A 69 -13.57 -0.80 2.33
CA ILE A 69 -12.51 0.21 2.19
C ILE A 69 -11.99 0.61 3.57
N GLY A 70 -12.90 0.94 4.50
CA GLY A 70 -12.53 1.31 5.86
C GLY A 70 -11.80 0.20 6.59
N LEU A 71 -12.30 -1.03 6.51
CA LEU A 71 -11.69 -2.18 7.19
C LEU A 71 -10.30 -2.50 6.64
N ILE A 72 -10.14 -2.51 5.32
CA ILE A 72 -8.87 -2.75 4.64
C ILE A 72 -7.87 -1.64 4.99
N PHE A 73 -8.31 -0.38 4.98
CA PHE A 73 -7.48 0.75 5.36
C PHE A 73 -7.00 0.66 6.82
N ILE A 74 -7.89 0.36 7.76
CA ILE A 74 -7.54 0.18 9.18
C ILE A 74 -6.56 -0.99 9.35
N GLY A 75 -6.80 -2.12 8.67
CA GLY A 75 -5.90 -3.28 8.71
C GLY A 75 -4.51 -2.95 8.18
N LEU A 76 -4.42 -2.25 7.05
CA LEU A 76 -3.16 -1.79 6.49
C LEU A 76 -2.45 -0.78 7.40
N ALA A 77 -3.18 0.20 7.94
CA ALA A 77 -2.65 1.20 8.86
C ALA A 77 -2.09 0.54 10.13
N MET A 78 -2.80 -0.41 10.71
CA MET A 78 -2.36 -1.17 11.88
C MET A 78 -1.11 -2.00 11.56
N LEU A 79 -1.09 -2.70 10.42
CA LEU A 79 0.07 -3.46 9.97
C LEU A 79 1.31 -2.57 9.84
N LEU A 80 1.17 -1.40 9.21
CA LEU A 80 2.25 -0.42 9.06
C LEU A 80 2.68 0.17 10.40
N ALA A 81 1.74 0.48 11.30
CA ALA A 81 2.04 0.99 12.64
C ALA A 81 2.83 -0.03 13.47
N VAL A 82 2.43 -1.31 13.45
CA VAL A 82 3.16 -2.39 14.13
C VAL A 82 4.54 -2.59 13.51
N ALA A 83 4.62 -2.64 12.18
CA ALA A 83 5.91 -2.76 11.49
C ALA A 83 6.86 -1.61 11.88
N TYR A 84 6.36 -0.38 11.89
CA TYR A 84 7.12 0.81 12.29
C TYR A 84 7.58 0.75 13.75
N ALA A 85 6.69 0.38 14.67
CA ALA A 85 7.00 0.22 16.09
C ALA A 85 8.07 -0.85 16.34
N ARG A 86 8.14 -1.88 15.49
CA ARG A 86 9.18 -2.93 15.55
C ARG A 86 10.50 -2.50 14.92
N THR A 87 10.47 -1.64 13.92
CA THR A 87 11.68 -1.17 13.21
C THR A 87 12.35 0.03 13.84
N THR A 88 11.69 0.74 14.77
CA THR A 88 12.28 1.91 15.44
C THR A 88 12.95 1.43 16.73
N PRO A 89 14.29 1.43 16.84
CA PRO A 89 14.94 1.27 18.13
C PRO A 89 14.57 2.47 18.99
N LEU A 90 13.96 2.24 20.16
CA LEU A 90 13.85 3.27 21.18
C LEU A 90 15.27 3.73 21.51
N ALA A 91 15.66 4.96 21.16
CA ALA A 91 16.97 5.51 21.51
C ALA A 91 17.12 5.53 23.05
N PRO A 92 17.97 4.68 23.66
CA PRO A 92 18.22 4.69 25.09
C PRO A 92 19.48 5.51 25.38
N ASP A 93 19.46 6.81 25.10
CA ASP A 93 20.52 7.77 25.45
C ASP A 93 20.06 9.22 25.30
N ALA A 94 18.98 9.58 26.01
CA ALA A 94 18.77 10.94 26.47
C ALA A 94 19.38 11.10 27.88
N ASN A 95 20.71 11.05 27.97
CA ASN A 95 21.47 11.44 29.16
C ASN A 95 22.74 12.22 28.77
N ILE A 96 22.52 13.50 28.44
CA ILE A 96 23.55 14.55 28.54
C ILE A 96 23.18 15.48 29.69
#